data_AF-A0A3D0UQF0-F1
#
_entry.id   AF-A0A3D0UQF0-F1
#
_cell.length_a   1.000
_cell.length_b   1.000
_cell.length_c   1.000
_cell.angle_alpha   90.00
_cell.angle_beta   90.00
_cell.angle_gamma   90.00
#
_symmetry.space_group_name_H-M   'P 1'
#
loop_
_entity.id
_entity.type
_entity.pdbx_description
1 polymer ?
#
loop_
_entity_poly.entity_id
_entity_poly.type
_entity_poly.pdbx_seq_one_letter_code
_entity_poly.pdbx_strand_id
1 'polypeptide(L)'
;MTEKTNPLKIISRGIRPLLGSVLLLILVISLSACRDLLKDNPSPPFDPPLQKRIDQSWDPFQHGKDLNIQFSHLSLEDGLSQSTITSILQDSQGFMWFGTMDGLNRYDGYEFTVFKHDPTDPNSLSQNHILSLYEDSQGVLWVGTEGGVLDRYDPNQKTFIHFGQD
;
A
#
# COMPACT_ATOMS: atom_id res chain seq x y z
N MET A 1 61.89 26.13 11.65
CA MET A 1 60.80 27.01 11.12
C MET A 1 60.17 26.25 9.97
N THR A 2 58.97 25.69 10.01
CA THR A 2 57.91 25.56 11.01
C THR A 2 57.04 24.40 10.50
N GLU A 3 56.85 23.39 11.34
CA GLU A 3 55.87 22.31 11.17
C GLU A 3 54.47 22.89 10.94
N LYS A 4 53.77 22.44 9.89
CA LYS A 4 52.32 22.60 9.77
C LYS A 4 51.67 21.30 10.19
N THR A 5 51.37 21.21 11.49
CA THR A 5 50.53 20.19 12.09
C THR A 5 49.09 20.35 11.58
N ASN A 6 48.54 19.24 11.09
CA ASN A 6 47.17 19.08 10.60
C ASN A 6 46.31 18.54 11.76
N PRO A 7 45.38 19.29 12.36
CA PRO A 7 44.50 18.75 13.37
C PRO A 7 43.13 18.44 12.75
N LEU A 8 42.76 17.17 12.76
CA LEU A 8 41.42 16.62 13.06
C LEU A 8 41.28 15.22 12.42
N LYS A 9 41.97 14.25 13.03
CA LYS A 9 41.46 12.88 13.10
C LYS A 9 40.46 12.84 14.26
N ILE A 10 39.17 12.82 13.95
CA ILE A 10 38.15 12.34 14.89
C ILE A 10 37.62 11.02 14.35
N ILE A 11 37.97 9.97 15.08
CA ILE A 11 37.38 8.64 14.97
C ILE A 11 36.03 8.72 15.67
N SER A 12 34.93 8.54 14.95
CA SER A 12 33.66 8.15 15.58
C SER A 12 33.06 6.95 14.86
N ARG A 13 33.06 5.87 15.63
CA ARG A 13 32.54 4.52 15.37
C ARG A 13 31.17 4.53 14.69
N GLY A 14 30.99 3.52 13.83
CA GLY A 14 29.76 3.25 13.10
C GLY A 14 28.53 3.17 13.98
N ILE A 15 27.53 3.93 13.58
CA ILE A 15 26.16 3.81 14.08
C ILE A 15 25.49 2.76 13.18
N ARG A 16 25.37 1.54 13.69
CA ARG A 16 24.50 0.51 13.11
C ARG A 16 23.05 0.91 13.42
N PRO A 17 22.12 0.97 12.45
CA PRO A 17 20.73 1.27 12.75
C PRO A 17 20.07 0.10 13.50
N LEU A 18 19.61 0.40 14.71
CA LEU A 18 18.80 -0.44 15.59
C LEU A 18 17.40 -0.66 15.00
N LEU A 19 17.28 -1.41 13.89
CA LEU A 19 15.95 -1.84 13.40
C LEU A 19 15.42 -3.08 14.13
N GLY A 20 16.26 -3.80 14.88
CA GLY A 20 15.85 -5.02 15.60
C GLY A 20 15.13 -4.79 16.94
N SER A 21 15.23 -3.61 17.55
CA SER A 21 14.68 -3.37 18.90
C SER A 21 13.31 -2.70 18.92
N VAL A 22 12.94 -1.95 17.87
CA VAL A 22 11.61 -1.32 17.79
C VAL A 22 10.54 -2.34 17.38
N LEU A 23 10.87 -3.27 16.48
CA LEU A 23 9.96 -4.34 16.07
C LEU A 23 9.67 -5.33 17.23
N LEU A 24 10.66 -5.59 18.08
CA LEU A 24 10.48 -6.44 19.27
C LEU A 24 9.60 -5.75 20.33
N LEU A 25 9.71 -4.43 20.49
CA LEU A 25 8.84 -3.67 21.39
C LEU A 25 7.38 -3.63 20.91
N ILE A 26 7.14 -3.50 19.61
CA ILE A 26 5.78 -3.55 19.04
C ILE A 26 5.15 -4.94 19.22
N LEU A 27 5.93 -6.01 19.01
CA LEU A 27 5.46 -7.39 19.22
C LEU A 27 5.19 -7.71 20.70
N VAL A 28 5.99 -7.21 21.63
CA VAL A 28 5.78 -7.41 23.08
C VAL A 28 4.57 -6.63 23.60
N ILE A 29 4.34 -5.41 23.12
CA ILE A 29 3.13 -4.63 23.45
C ILE A 29 1.89 -5.34 22.88
N SER A 30 1.97 -5.88 21.66
CA SER A 30 0.85 -6.61 21.05
C SER A 30 0.55 -7.93 21.76
N LEU A 31 1.55 -8.67 22.23
CA LEU A 31 1.37 -9.90 23.01
C LEU A 31 0.89 -9.64 24.44
N SER A 32 1.35 -8.58 25.09
CA SER A 32 0.86 -8.20 26.44
C SER A 32 -0.59 -7.71 26.39
N ALA A 33 -0.94 -6.87 25.41
CA ALA A 33 -2.33 -6.43 25.22
C ALA A 33 -3.27 -7.60 24.87
N CYS A 34 -2.80 -8.58 24.09
CA CYS A 34 -3.58 -9.77 23.73
C CYS A 34 -3.74 -10.75 24.92
N ARG A 35 -2.78 -10.81 25.84
CA ARG A 35 -2.85 -11.64 27.06
C ARG A 35 -3.80 -11.07 28.11
N ASP A 36 -3.95 -9.74 28.17
CA ASP A 36 -4.86 -9.08 29.10
C ASP A 36 -6.30 -9.03 28.57
N LEU A 37 -6.50 -9.06 27.25
CA LEU A 37 -7.83 -9.13 26.61
C LEU A 37 -8.53 -10.50 26.71
N LEU A 38 -7.83 -11.56 27.13
CA LEU A 38 -8.40 -12.92 27.25
C LEU A 38 -8.71 -13.35 28.69
N LYS A 39 -8.41 -12.51 29.70
CA LYS A 39 -8.59 -12.88 31.12
C LYS A 39 -9.87 -12.36 31.76
N ASP A 40 -10.53 -11.38 31.16
CA ASP A 40 -11.70 -10.71 31.74
C ASP A 40 -13.02 -11.06 31.06
N ASN A 41 -13.20 -12.30 30.60
CA ASN A 41 -14.52 -12.80 30.17
C ASN A 41 -15.09 -13.81 31.18
N PRO A 42 -15.54 -13.36 32.37
CA PRO A 42 -16.31 -14.24 33.24
C PRO A 42 -17.60 -14.62 32.51
N SER A 43 -17.89 -15.93 32.45
CA SER A 43 -19.20 -16.42 32.04
C SER A 43 -20.28 -15.65 32.82
N PRO A 44 -21.34 -15.15 32.14
CA PRO A 44 -22.33 -14.33 32.81
C PRO A 44 -22.98 -15.11 33.94
N PRO A 45 -23.15 -14.51 35.14
CA PRO A 45 -23.84 -15.17 36.24
C PRO A 45 -25.29 -15.45 35.85
N PHE A 46 -25.79 -16.61 36.32
CA PHE A 46 -27.16 -17.13 36.17
C PHE A 46 -28.23 -16.06 35.91
N ASP A 47 -29.00 -16.28 34.85
CA ASP A 47 -30.09 -15.40 34.37
C ASP A 47 -30.93 -14.81 35.52
N PRO A 48 -31.10 -13.48 35.59
CA PRO A 48 -32.04 -12.87 36.52
C PRO A 48 -33.49 -13.18 36.10
N PRO A 49 -34.46 -13.22 37.06
CA PRO A 49 -35.84 -13.57 36.77
C PRO A 49 -36.48 -12.64 35.72
N LEU A 50 -37.35 -13.25 34.88
CA LEU A 50 -37.95 -12.71 33.64
C LEU A 50 -38.59 -11.31 33.74
N GLN A 51 -38.85 -10.80 34.95
CA GLN A 51 -39.54 -9.52 35.16
C GLN A 51 -38.68 -8.28 34.89
N LYS A 52 -37.34 -8.40 34.75
CA LYS A 52 -36.44 -7.25 34.50
C LYS A 52 -36.10 -6.98 33.03
N ARG A 53 -36.70 -7.71 32.08
CA ARG A 53 -36.36 -7.66 30.64
C ARG A 53 -37.08 -6.59 29.81
N ILE A 54 -37.90 -5.72 30.41
CA ILE A 54 -38.79 -4.83 29.63
C ILE A 54 -38.18 -3.46 29.26
N ASP A 55 -37.03 -3.05 29.79
CA ASP A 55 -36.57 -1.66 29.56
C ASP A 55 -35.10 -1.47 29.13
N GLN A 56 -34.48 -2.50 28.56
CA GLN A 56 -33.17 -2.32 27.91
C GLN A 56 -33.16 -3.09 26.60
N SER A 57 -33.51 -2.36 25.53
CA SER A 57 -33.24 -2.78 24.15
C SER A 57 -31.74 -3.03 24.04
N TRP A 58 -31.32 -4.28 24.11
CA TRP A 58 -30.00 -4.69 23.68
C TRP A 58 -29.98 -4.51 22.16
N ASP A 59 -29.55 -3.34 21.70
CA ASP A 59 -29.34 -3.03 20.29
C ASP A 59 -27.91 -3.42 19.91
N PRO A 60 -27.70 -4.54 19.18
CA PRO A 60 -26.38 -5.01 18.80
C PRO A 60 -25.63 -4.07 17.84
N PHE A 61 -26.28 -3.00 17.35
CA PHE A 61 -25.72 -2.09 16.33
C PHE A 61 -25.13 -0.79 16.89
N GLN A 62 -25.04 -0.62 18.22
CA GLN A 62 -24.51 0.63 18.82
C GLN A 62 -22.99 0.84 18.64
N HIS A 63 -22.22 -0.19 18.26
CA HIS A 63 -20.75 -0.11 18.19
C HIS A 63 -20.17 0.49 16.89
N GLY A 64 -21.00 1.06 16.01
CA GLY A 64 -20.56 1.59 14.70
C GLY A 64 -20.73 3.10 14.48
N LYS A 65 -21.30 3.84 15.45
CA LYS A 65 -21.73 5.24 15.23
C LYS A 65 -20.65 6.32 15.40
N ASP A 66 -19.47 5.97 15.90
CA ASP A 66 -18.47 6.97 16.31
C ASP A 66 -17.22 7.05 15.41
N LEU A 67 -17.19 6.34 14.27
CA LEU A 67 -16.08 6.44 13.33
C LEU A 67 -16.36 7.55 12.30
N ASN A 68 -15.81 8.74 12.55
CA ASN A 68 -15.74 9.81 11.56
C ASN A 68 -14.68 9.48 10.50
N ILE A 69 -15.03 8.62 9.54
CA ILE A 69 -14.16 8.23 8.43
C ILE A 69 -14.25 9.31 7.35
N GLN A 70 -13.12 9.91 7.03
CA GLN A 70 -12.99 10.87 5.94
C GLN A 70 -12.09 10.29 4.85
N PHE A 71 -12.47 10.48 3.61
CA PHE A 71 -11.69 10.04 2.45
C PHE A 71 -11.09 11.26 1.76
N SER A 72 -9.82 11.14 1.41
CA SER A 72 -9.21 12.04 0.43
C SER A 72 -9.52 11.50 -0.96
N HIS A 73 -9.79 12.40 -1.89
CA HIS A 73 -10.12 12.05 -3.27
C HIS A 73 -8.94 12.38 -4.17
N LEU A 74 -8.54 11.41 -4.98
CA LEU A 74 -7.64 11.60 -6.12
C LEU A 74 -8.46 11.33 -7.38
N SER A 75 -8.46 12.29 -8.30
CA SER A 75 -9.38 12.36 -9.43
C SER A 75 -8.67 12.75 -10.73
N LEU A 76 -9.45 12.97 -11.79
CA LEU A 76 -8.94 13.49 -13.06
C LEU A 76 -8.26 14.85 -12.90
N GLU A 77 -8.73 15.69 -11.96
CA GLU A 77 -8.15 17.02 -11.70
C GLU A 77 -6.75 16.92 -11.09
N ASP A 78 -6.44 15.81 -10.43
CA ASP A 78 -5.14 15.53 -9.81
C ASP A 78 -4.16 14.85 -10.77
N GLY A 79 -4.62 14.46 -11.97
CA GLY A 79 -3.80 13.85 -13.02
C GLY A 79 -4.09 12.38 -13.30
N LEU A 80 -5.11 11.78 -12.67
CA LEU A 80 -5.56 10.42 -13.03
C LEU A 80 -6.09 10.39 -14.48
N SER A 81 -5.73 9.38 -15.25
CA SER A 81 -6.11 9.31 -16.66
C SER A 81 -7.59 9.04 -16.91
N GLN A 82 -8.22 8.27 -16.03
CA GLN A 82 -9.60 7.81 -16.19
C GLN A 82 -10.20 7.41 -14.82
N SER A 83 -11.49 7.64 -14.62
CA SER A 83 -12.16 7.53 -13.30
C SER A 83 -12.49 6.10 -12.86
N THR A 84 -12.47 5.13 -13.77
CA THR A 84 -12.77 3.72 -13.51
C THR A 84 -11.48 2.98 -13.22
N ILE A 85 -11.18 2.81 -11.94
CA ILE A 85 -10.03 2.04 -11.48
C ILE A 85 -10.38 0.55 -11.49
N THR A 86 -9.65 -0.24 -12.26
CA THR A 86 -9.86 -1.70 -12.40
C THR A 86 -8.96 -2.49 -11.46
N SER A 87 -7.80 -1.94 -11.12
CA SER A 87 -6.80 -2.60 -10.27
C SER A 87 -5.94 -1.56 -9.54
N ILE A 88 -5.49 -1.92 -8.34
CA ILE A 88 -4.61 -1.09 -7.50
C ILE A 88 -3.49 -1.98 -6.96
N LEU A 89 -2.26 -1.49 -7.02
CA LEU A 89 -1.09 -2.18 -6.46
C LEU A 89 -0.12 -1.14 -5.85
N GLN A 90 0.46 -1.45 -4.69
CA GLN A 90 1.64 -0.73 -4.21
C GLN A 90 2.87 -1.56 -4.55
N ASP A 91 3.86 -0.96 -5.19
CA ASP A 91 5.11 -1.68 -5.48
C ASP A 91 6.09 -1.66 -4.29
N SER A 92 7.14 -2.47 -4.38
CA SER A 92 8.19 -2.61 -3.36
C SER A 92 8.99 -1.32 -3.10
N GLN A 93 8.91 -0.34 -4.01
CA GLN A 93 9.53 0.98 -3.86
C GLN A 93 8.57 1.99 -3.20
N GLY A 94 7.30 1.65 -3.03
CA GLY A 94 6.28 2.44 -2.37
C GLY A 94 5.39 3.25 -3.32
N PHE A 95 5.59 3.17 -4.65
CA PHE A 95 4.71 3.82 -5.60
C PHE A 95 3.36 3.12 -5.65
N MET A 96 2.29 3.90 -5.80
CA MET A 96 0.94 3.39 -6.02
C MET A 96 0.67 3.30 -7.51
N TRP A 97 0.15 2.17 -7.96
CA TRP A 97 -0.20 1.90 -9.34
C TRP A 97 -1.71 1.68 -9.46
N PHE A 98 -2.31 2.31 -10.46
CA PHE A 98 -3.74 2.22 -10.76
C PHE A 98 -3.92 1.83 -12.22
N GLY A 99 -4.47 0.64 -12.44
CA GLY A 99 -4.98 0.23 -13.74
C GLY A 99 -6.33 0.88 -13.97
N THR A 100 -6.54 1.41 -15.18
CA THR A 100 -7.81 2.03 -15.58
C THR A 100 -8.28 1.49 -16.92
N MET A 101 -9.47 1.90 -17.35
CA MET A 101 -9.95 1.60 -18.72
C MET A 101 -9.18 2.35 -19.80
N ASP A 102 -8.44 3.41 -19.45
CA ASP A 102 -7.69 4.23 -20.41
C ASP A 102 -6.33 4.67 -19.83
N GLY A 103 -5.47 3.68 -19.60
CA GLY A 103 -4.07 3.83 -19.24
C GLY A 103 -3.70 3.25 -17.88
N LEU A 104 -2.38 3.16 -17.67
CA LEU A 104 -1.75 2.80 -16.42
C LEU A 104 -1.25 4.06 -15.71
N ASN A 105 -1.59 4.22 -14.44
CA ASN A 105 -1.24 5.40 -13.67
C ASN A 105 -0.29 5.00 -12.54
N ARG A 106 0.84 5.70 -12.41
CA ARG A 106 1.74 5.60 -11.25
C ARG A 106 1.68 6.88 -10.45
N TYR A 107 1.49 6.77 -9.14
CA TYR A 107 1.44 7.89 -8.20
C TYR A 107 2.59 7.77 -7.21
N ASP A 108 3.33 8.86 -7.04
CA ASP A 108 4.48 8.94 -6.13
C ASP A 108 4.17 9.55 -4.76
N GLY A 109 2.90 9.84 -4.49
CA GLY A 109 2.46 10.58 -3.31
C GLY A 109 2.24 12.08 -3.55
N TYR A 110 2.64 12.58 -4.72
CA TYR A 110 2.49 13.98 -5.11
C TYR A 110 1.82 14.11 -6.48
N GLU A 111 2.31 13.38 -7.49
CA GLU A 111 1.90 13.51 -8.87
C GLU A 111 1.65 12.15 -9.54
N PHE A 112 0.79 12.16 -10.57
CA PHE A 112 0.56 11.00 -11.43
C PHE A 112 1.48 11.03 -12.66
N THR A 113 2.09 9.89 -12.97
CA THR A 113 2.66 9.57 -14.27
C THR A 113 1.72 8.63 -15.01
N VAL A 114 1.28 9.00 -16.21
CA VAL A 114 0.36 8.21 -17.02
C VAL A 114 1.11 7.52 -18.16
N PHE A 115 0.90 6.22 -18.30
CA PHE A 115 1.38 5.41 -19.43
C PHE A 115 0.20 4.99 -20.30
N LYS A 116 0.33 5.22 -21.61
CA LYS A 116 -0.68 4.86 -22.62
C LYS A 116 -0.04 4.12 -23.78
N HIS A 117 -0.88 3.45 -24.54
CA HIS A 117 -0.54 2.87 -25.82
C HIS A 117 -0.31 3.97 -26.86
N ASP A 118 0.84 3.90 -27.53
CA ASP A 118 1.18 4.69 -28.69
C ASP A 118 1.51 3.74 -29.86
N PRO A 119 0.69 3.71 -30.92
CA PRO A 119 0.93 2.84 -32.08
C PRO A 119 2.26 3.09 -32.81
N THR A 120 2.91 4.22 -32.55
CA THR A 120 4.19 4.60 -33.16
C THR A 120 5.41 4.29 -32.29
N ASP A 121 5.20 3.97 -31.01
CA ASP A 121 6.25 3.58 -30.08
C ASP A 121 6.04 2.14 -29.59
N PRO A 122 6.84 1.17 -30.08
CA PRO A 122 6.74 -0.23 -29.67
C PRO A 122 7.17 -0.47 -28.22
N ASN A 123 7.67 0.55 -27.51
CA ASN A 123 8.02 0.47 -26.10
C ASN A 123 6.97 1.15 -25.20
N SER A 124 5.90 1.68 -25.77
CA SER A 124 4.73 2.18 -25.05
C SER A 124 3.91 1.02 -24.48
N LEU A 125 2.80 1.28 -23.80
CA LEU A 125 1.93 0.23 -23.28
C LEU A 125 1.28 -0.57 -24.43
N SER A 126 1.05 -1.88 -24.29
CA SER A 126 0.47 -2.66 -25.41
C SER A 126 -0.96 -2.26 -25.73
N GLN A 127 -1.74 -1.95 -24.69
CA GLN A 127 -3.15 -1.58 -24.76
C GLN A 127 -3.52 -0.68 -23.58
N ASN A 128 -4.47 0.23 -23.78
CA ASN A 128 -4.86 1.19 -22.73
C ASN A 128 -5.72 0.57 -21.62
N HIS A 129 -6.52 -0.45 -21.93
CA HIS A 129 -7.42 -1.02 -20.93
C HIS A 129 -6.66 -2.03 -20.06
N ILE A 130 -6.36 -1.60 -18.83
CA ILE A 130 -5.66 -2.40 -17.84
C ILE A 130 -6.66 -3.25 -17.06
N LEU A 131 -6.40 -4.54 -16.94
CA LEU A 131 -7.25 -5.49 -16.21
C LEU A 131 -6.63 -5.91 -14.87
N SER A 132 -5.31 -6.02 -14.80
CA SER A 132 -4.62 -6.49 -13.60
C SER A 132 -3.20 -5.94 -13.48
N LEU A 133 -2.75 -5.86 -12.24
CA LEU A 133 -1.39 -5.46 -11.87
C LEU A 133 -0.81 -6.50 -10.92
N TYR A 134 0.46 -6.84 -11.12
CA TYR A 134 1.19 -7.76 -10.26
C TYR A 134 2.66 -7.39 -10.21
N GLU A 135 3.23 -7.32 -9.01
CA GLU A 135 4.68 -7.22 -8.83
C GLU A 135 5.20 -8.60 -8.42
N ASP A 136 6.21 -9.09 -9.14
CA ASP A 136 6.83 -10.37 -8.79
C ASP A 136 7.87 -10.25 -7.67
N SER A 137 8.37 -11.40 -7.20
CA SER A 137 9.35 -11.46 -6.11
C SER A 137 10.69 -10.75 -6.40
N GLN A 138 10.97 -10.40 -7.66
CA GLN A 138 12.15 -9.66 -8.07
C GLN A 138 11.89 -8.15 -8.18
N GLY A 139 10.68 -7.69 -7.86
CA GLY A 139 10.28 -6.30 -7.96
C GLY A 139 9.90 -5.87 -9.38
N VAL A 140 9.63 -6.82 -10.27
CA VAL A 140 9.21 -6.51 -11.65
C VAL A 140 7.70 -6.34 -11.68
N LEU A 141 7.26 -5.19 -12.20
CA LEU A 141 5.85 -4.92 -12.44
C LEU A 141 5.38 -5.54 -13.76
N TRP A 142 4.32 -6.33 -13.65
CA TRP A 142 3.59 -6.96 -14.72
C TRP A 142 2.18 -6.37 -14.82
N VAL A 143 1.76 -6.08 -16.04
CA VAL A 143 0.50 -5.40 -16.35
C VAL A 143 -0.29 -6.26 -17.34
N GLY A 144 -1.46 -6.74 -16.92
CA GLY A 144 -2.36 -7.48 -17.79
C GLY A 144 -3.33 -6.55 -18.51
N THR A 145 -3.40 -6.64 -19.84
CA THR A 145 -4.26 -5.77 -20.66
C THR A 145 -5.42 -6.51 -21.32
N GLU A 146 -6.47 -5.76 -21.70
CA GLU A 146 -7.59 -6.26 -22.51
C GLU A 146 -7.08 -6.67 -23.90
N GLY A 147 -7.00 -7.97 -24.15
CA GLY A 147 -6.35 -8.54 -25.35
C GLY A 147 -5.44 -9.73 -25.03
N GLY A 148 -5.18 -9.99 -23.74
CA GLY A 148 -4.37 -11.13 -23.32
C GLY A 148 -2.87 -10.91 -23.45
N VAL A 149 -2.44 -9.68 -23.69
CA VAL A 149 -1.03 -9.28 -23.66
C VAL A 149 -0.64 -8.94 -22.23
N LEU A 150 0.56 -9.37 -21.86
CA LEU A 150 1.19 -9.06 -20.59
C LEU A 150 2.36 -8.12 -20.83
N ASP A 151 2.32 -6.95 -20.20
CA ASP A 151 3.38 -5.95 -20.31
C ASP A 151 4.29 -6.00 -19.08
N ARG A 152 5.60 -6.08 -19.33
CA ARG A 152 6.62 -5.97 -18.29
C ARG A 152 7.21 -4.57 -18.30
N TYR A 153 7.09 -3.87 -17.18
CA TYR A 153 7.59 -2.50 -17.04
C TYR A 153 9.10 -2.47 -16.70
N ASP A 154 9.88 -1.68 -17.43
CA ASP A 154 11.26 -1.30 -17.08
C ASP A 154 11.26 0.08 -16.41
N PRO A 155 11.50 0.19 -15.10
CA PRO A 155 11.50 1.47 -14.40
C PRO A 155 12.65 2.40 -14.79
N ASN A 156 13.77 1.88 -15.30
CA ASN A 156 14.93 2.71 -15.65
C ASN A 156 14.67 3.49 -16.94
N GLN A 157 14.03 2.83 -17.90
CA GLN A 157 13.74 3.40 -19.21
C GLN A 157 12.30 3.94 -19.32
N LYS A 158 11.44 3.57 -18.36
CA LYS A 158 10.00 3.84 -18.36
C LYS A 158 9.30 3.27 -19.59
N THR A 159 9.73 2.09 -20.02
CA THR A 159 9.26 1.38 -21.21
C THR A 159 8.60 0.06 -20.85
N PHE A 160 7.93 -0.55 -21.83
CA PHE A 160 7.27 -1.84 -21.68
C PHE A 160 7.82 -2.85 -22.68
N ILE A 161 7.85 -4.11 -22.26
CA ILE A 161 8.11 -5.26 -23.11
C ILE A 161 6.85 -6.12 -23.12
N HIS A 162 6.36 -6.41 -24.33
CA HIS A 162 5.10 -7.10 -24.56
C HIS A 162 5.28 -8.62 -24.64
N PHE A 163 4.42 -9.36 -23.96
CA PHE A 163 4.34 -10.82 -24.03
C PHE A 163 2.91 -11.22 -24.39
N GLY A 164 2.70 -11.77 -25.58
CA GLY A 164 1.37 -12.14 -26.10
C GLY A 164 1.48 -13.12 -27.27
N GLN A 165 0.34 -13.64 -27.73
CA GLN A 165 0.30 -14.63 -28.82
C GLN A 165 0.46 -13.94 -30.19
N ASP A 166 1.34 -14.49 -31.04
CA ASP A 166 1.47 -14.16 -32.47
C ASP A 166 0.19 -14.47 -33.26
#